data_AF-A0A812TAS2-F1
#
_entry.id   AF-A0A812TAS2-F1
#
_cell.length_a   1.000
_cell.length_b   1.000
_cell.length_c   1.000
_cell.angle_alpha   90.00
_cell.angle_beta   90.00
_cell.angle_gamma   90.00
#
_symmetry.space_group_name_H-M   'P 1'
#
loop_
_entity.id
_entity.type
_entity.pdbx_description
1 polymer ?
#
loop_
_entity_poly.entity_id
_entity_poly.type
_entity_poly.pdbx_seq_one_letter_code
_entity_poly.pdbx_strand_id
1 'polypeptide(L)'
;MVLRATIWLFDLNPVPPVFDVAQTQDKSGSTVSVGTTTVTCTATDAGGSTASAEFDVNVRDLWAPNITLGDVMRETATSPGLCEGIVVYDVSAIDNCPGDVTLSCVPANGSLVPVGDNRVDCTATDVAGLAQSGTGFWVTVRDHENPVFDPVPDDVTVTNDPGQCGAAVDYVANAADNCPGVQVVCSQESGTTFSVGTTTVTCNATDASGNKASSESFVVPRPFSTIISNVPVAVAV
;
A
#
# COMPACT_ATOMS: atom_id res chain seq x y z
N MET A 1 -8.52 41.42 15.91
CA MET A 1 -9.43 42.04 16.91
C MET A 1 -8.57 42.62 18.02
N VAL A 2 -8.47 43.95 18.13
CA VAL A 2 -7.65 44.59 19.18
C VAL A 2 -8.49 44.68 20.45
N LEU A 3 -8.21 43.82 21.43
CA LEU A 3 -8.83 43.91 22.75
C LEU A 3 -8.26 45.13 23.48
N ARG A 4 -9.09 46.15 23.70
CA ARG A 4 -8.75 47.28 24.58
C ARG A 4 -9.18 46.92 26.00
N ALA A 5 -8.23 46.60 26.86
CA ALA A 5 -8.49 46.47 28.29
C ALA A 5 -8.51 47.88 28.91
N THR A 6 -9.67 48.31 29.39
CA THR A 6 -9.80 49.54 30.18
C THR A 6 -9.66 49.15 31.65
N ILE A 7 -8.54 49.55 32.28
CA ILE A 7 -8.32 49.38 33.72
C ILE A 7 -9.11 50.46 34.45
N TRP A 8 -10.08 50.06 35.27
CA TRP A 8 -10.74 50.94 36.24
C TRP A 8 -9.98 50.86 37.57
N LEU A 9 -9.22 51.90 37.90
CA LEU A 9 -8.72 52.11 39.26
C LEU A 9 -9.82 52.83 40.04
N PHE A 10 -10.39 52.18 41.05
CA PHE A 10 -11.24 52.86 42.03
C PHE A 10 -10.36 53.80 42.85
N ASP A 11 -10.59 55.11 42.69
CA ASP A 11 -9.87 56.18 43.38
C ASP A 11 -10.56 56.53 44.71
N LEU A 12 -9.81 56.54 45.80
CA LEU A 12 -10.23 57.08 47.10
C LEU A 12 -9.32 58.23 47.57
N ASN A 13 -8.74 59.04 46.68
CA ASN A 13 -8.11 60.33 47.05
C ASN A 13 -7.97 61.34 45.88
N PRO A 14 -8.21 62.67 46.10
CA PRO A 14 -8.41 63.65 45.03
C PRO A 14 -7.11 64.23 44.41
N VAL A 15 -6.01 63.47 44.37
CA VAL A 15 -4.79 63.89 43.66
C VAL A 15 -4.44 62.79 42.66
N PRO A 16 -4.57 63.01 41.33
CA PRO A 16 -4.26 61.97 40.36
C PRO A 16 -2.77 61.69 40.42
N PRO A 17 -2.32 60.51 40.88
CA PRO A 17 -0.96 60.11 40.64
C PRO A 17 -0.89 59.86 39.14
N VAL A 18 -0.02 60.61 38.44
CA VAL A 18 0.38 60.24 37.08
C VAL A 18 1.17 58.95 37.23
N PHE A 19 0.48 57.82 37.17
CA PHE A 19 1.10 56.51 37.07
C PHE A 19 1.60 56.36 35.63
N ASP A 20 2.90 56.53 35.43
CA ASP A 20 3.55 56.05 34.22
C ASP A 20 3.50 54.52 34.26
N VAL A 21 2.84 53.91 33.27
CA VAL A 21 2.77 52.44 33.14
C VAL A 21 4.18 51.94 32.81
N ALA A 22 4.95 51.64 33.86
CA ALA A 22 6.30 51.13 33.75
C ALA A 22 6.24 49.61 33.51
N GLN A 23 6.35 49.27 32.22
CA GLN A 23 6.65 47.93 31.69
C GLN A 23 5.57 46.88 31.93
N THR A 24 4.86 46.54 30.86
CA THR A 24 4.36 45.19 30.67
C THR A 24 5.49 44.36 30.08
N GLN A 25 5.68 43.12 30.55
CA GLN A 25 6.62 42.18 29.91
C GLN A 25 6.25 41.99 28.42
N ASP A 26 4.95 42.04 28.12
CA ASP A 26 4.39 42.05 26.76
C ASP A 26 3.63 43.37 26.51
N LYS A 27 4.14 44.22 25.61
CA LYS A 27 3.51 45.50 25.26
C LYS A 27 2.14 45.27 24.61
N SER A 28 1.15 46.12 24.87
CA SER A 28 -0.11 46.12 24.12
C SER A 28 0.15 46.15 22.61
N GLY A 29 -0.32 45.13 21.89
CA GLY A 29 -0.07 44.93 20.45
C GLY A 29 1.03 43.91 20.13
N SER A 30 1.65 43.27 21.13
CA SER A 30 2.57 42.14 20.93
C SER A 30 1.81 40.88 20.54
N THR A 31 2.43 40.02 19.74
CA THR A 31 1.88 38.72 19.37
C THR A 31 2.08 37.73 20.52
N VAL A 32 1.02 37.00 20.86
CA VAL A 32 1.02 35.96 21.90
C VAL A 32 0.78 34.61 21.20
N SER A 33 1.60 33.61 21.46
CA SER A 33 1.44 32.26 20.91
C SER A 33 0.21 31.56 21.48
N VAL A 34 -0.22 30.47 20.84
CA VAL A 34 -1.23 29.56 21.40
C VAL A 34 -0.79 29.11 22.80
N GLY A 35 -1.74 29.03 23.73
CA GLY A 35 -1.50 28.72 25.13
C GLY A 35 -1.98 29.82 26.06
N THR A 36 -1.62 29.71 27.34
CA THR A 36 -1.92 30.71 28.37
C THR A 36 -0.68 31.54 28.63
N THR A 37 -0.82 32.87 28.53
CA THR A 37 0.23 33.84 28.86
C THR A 37 -0.29 34.74 29.98
N THR A 38 0.41 34.74 31.11
CA THR A 38 0.11 35.63 32.24
C THR A 38 0.78 36.97 32.01
N VAL A 39 -0.01 38.03 31.98
CA VAL A 39 0.47 39.41 31.80
C VAL A 39 0.53 40.10 33.15
N THR A 40 1.74 40.46 33.56
CA THR A 40 1.97 41.28 34.75
C THR A 40 2.08 42.76 34.38
N CYS A 41 1.23 43.58 34.98
CA CYS A 41 1.26 45.03 34.90
C CYS A 41 1.83 45.59 36.20
N THR A 42 2.90 46.39 36.14
CA THR A 42 3.47 47.08 37.30
C THR A 42 3.33 48.60 37.13
N ALA A 43 2.86 49.28 38.17
CA ALA A 43 2.82 50.74 38.25
C ALA A 43 3.82 51.18 39.32
N THR A 44 4.63 52.20 39.03
CA THR A 44 5.58 52.79 39.97
C THR A 44 5.24 54.26 40.17
N ASP A 45 5.10 54.71 41.42
CA ASP A 45 4.89 56.13 41.71
C ASP A 45 6.21 56.92 41.64
N ALA A 46 6.13 58.26 41.67
CA ALA A 46 7.31 59.13 41.63
C ALA A 46 8.23 59.01 42.86
N GLY A 47 7.73 58.41 43.95
CA GLY A 47 8.49 58.10 45.16
C GLY A 47 9.19 56.74 45.12
N GLY A 48 8.96 55.95 44.07
CA GLY A 48 9.54 54.61 43.88
C GLY A 48 8.71 53.47 44.44
N SER A 49 7.48 53.71 44.93
CA SER A 49 6.59 52.63 45.38
C SER A 49 5.96 51.93 44.19
N THR A 50 5.91 50.60 44.22
CA THR A 50 5.35 49.79 43.13
C THR A 50 4.06 49.06 43.53
N ALA A 51 3.10 48.95 42.61
CA ALA A 51 1.95 48.05 42.73
C ALA A 51 1.82 47.22 41.44
N SER A 52 1.50 45.93 41.55
CA SER A 52 1.33 45.05 40.39
C SER A 52 -0.02 44.34 40.37
N ALA A 53 -0.48 44.00 39.16
CA ALA A 53 -1.67 43.21 38.91
C ALA A 53 -1.42 42.25 37.73
N GLU A 54 -2.07 41.09 37.77
CA GLU A 54 -1.91 40.04 36.76
C GLU A 54 -3.25 39.64 36.15
N PHE A 55 -3.23 39.27 34.88
CA PHE A 55 -4.34 38.62 34.20
C PHE A 55 -3.83 37.63 33.16
N ASP A 56 -4.61 36.59 32.91
CA ASP A 56 -4.28 35.58 31.91
C ASP A 56 -4.90 35.89 30.54
N VAL A 57 -4.09 35.72 29.49
CA VAL A 57 -4.52 35.68 28.10
C VAL A 57 -4.48 34.23 27.63
N ASN A 58 -5.63 33.68 27.23
CA ASN A 58 -5.72 32.33 26.70
C ASN A 58 -5.97 32.38 25.18
N VAL A 59 -4.96 31.99 24.40
CA VAL A 59 -5.05 31.85 22.95
C VAL A 59 -5.25 30.36 22.65
N ARG A 60 -6.30 30.02 21.91
CA ARG A 60 -6.59 28.63 21.54
C ARG A 60 -6.43 28.44 20.04
N ASP A 61 -5.87 27.29 19.69
CA ASP A 61 -5.96 26.81 18.32
C ASP A 61 -7.37 26.27 18.04
N LEU A 62 -7.87 26.55 16.85
CA LEU A 62 -9.21 26.17 16.40
C LEU A 62 -9.20 25.63 14.97
N TRP A 63 -8.05 25.62 14.28
CA TRP A 63 -7.96 25.21 12.88
C TRP A 63 -7.13 23.94 12.77
N ALA A 64 -7.67 22.95 12.07
CA ALA A 64 -6.96 21.70 11.85
C ALA A 64 -5.89 21.86 10.74
N PRO A 65 -4.90 20.95 10.68
CA PRO A 65 -3.87 20.99 9.66
C PRO A 65 -4.40 20.90 8.24
N ASN A 66 -3.69 21.51 7.30
CA ASN A 66 -3.91 21.30 5.88
C ASN A 66 -3.01 20.15 5.39
N ILE A 67 -3.65 19.05 4.98
CA ILE A 67 -2.98 17.88 4.41
C ILE A 67 -2.87 17.99 2.89
N THR A 68 -1.66 17.79 2.37
CA THR A 68 -1.36 17.70 0.94
C THR A 68 -0.94 16.27 0.60
N LEU A 69 -1.62 15.69 -0.38
CA LEU A 69 -1.34 14.36 -0.89
C LEU A 69 -0.53 14.52 -2.18
N GLY A 70 0.57 13.78 -2.32
CA GLY A 70 1.35 13.74 -3.56
C GLY A 70 0.54 13.20 -4.75
N ASP A 71 1.09 13.31 -5.96
CA ASP A 71 0.39 12.92 -7.19
C ASP A 71 -0.12 11.47 -7.14
N VAL A 72 -1.32 11.31 -7.69
CA VAL A 72 -2.35 10.36 -7.27
C VAL A 72 -2.22 8.97 -7.90
N MET A 73 -1.15 8.69 -8.64
CA MET A 73 -0.97 7.42 -9.35
C MET A 73 0.49 6.98 -9.30
N ARG A 74 0.77 6.07 -8.37
CA ARG A 74 2.01 5.29 -8.35
C ARG A 74 1.67 3.85 -8.68
N GLU A 75 2.31 3.35 -9.72
CA GLU A 75 2.29 1.92 -10.03
C GLU A 75 3.51 1.27 -9.39
N THR A 76 3.30 0.13 -8.73
CA THR A 76 4.36 -0.70 -8.16
C THR A 76 4.15 -2.15 -8.59
N ALA A 77 5.22 -2.93 -8.59
CA ALA A 77 5.14 -4.35 -8.90
C ALA A 77 4.83 -5.17 -7.64
N THR A 78 4.31 -6.37 -7.83
CA THR A 78 4.36 -7.43 -6.81
C THR A 78 5.80 -7.69 -6.36
N SER A 79 5.95 -8.05 -5.09
CA SER A 79 7.22 -8.53 -4.57
C SER A 79 7.45 -9.97 -5.07
N PRO A 80 8.70 -10.38 -5.37
CA PRO A 80 8.97 -11.71 -5.90
C PRO A 80 8.35 -12.83 -5.05
N GLY A 81 7.56 -13.70 -5.67
CA GLY A 81 6.90 -14.82 -5.01
C GLY A 81 5.71 -14.46 -4.10
N LEU A 82 5.26 -13.19 -4.08
CA LEU A 82 4.09 -12.75 -3.33
C LEU A 82 3.05 -12.10 -4.26
N CYS A 83 1.77 -12.32 -3.99
CA CYS A 83 0.68 -11.59 -4.67
C CYS A 83 0.42 -10.20 -4.06
N GLU A 84 1.47 -9.56 -3.55
CA GLU A 84 1.41 -8.28 -2.86
C GLU A 84 2.60 -7.41 -3.27
N GLY A 85 2.36 -6.10 -3.41
CA GLY A 85 3.38 -5.10 -3.73
C GLY A 85 3.60 -4.15 -2.57
N ILE A 86 4.81 -3.59 -2.46
CA ILE A 86 5.10 -2.55 -1.49
C ILE A 86 4.55 -1.22 -2.01
N VAL A 87 3.65 -0.61 -1.25
CA VAL A 87 3.09 0.70 -1.52
C VAL A 87 3.99 1.78 -0.92
N VAL A 88 4.42 2.74 -1.74
CA VAL A 88 5.18 3.91 -1.30
C VAL A 88 4.56 5.17 -1.86
N TYR A 89 4.34 6.16 -1.01
CA TYR A 89 3.72 7.43 -1.37
C TYR A 89 4.32 8.59 -0.57
N ASP A 90 4.09 9.81 -1.06
CA ASP A 90 4.54 11.04 -0.41
C ASP A 90 3.31 11.82 0.08
N VAL A 91 3.30 12.12 1.39
CA VAL A 91 2.25 12.89 2.04
C VAL A 91 2.88 13.93 2.94
N SER A 92 2.29 15.12 2.98
CA SER A 92 2.74 16.19 3.86
C SER A 92 1.54 16.89 4.49
N ALA A 93 1.74 17.51 5.63
CA ALA A 93 0.74 18.36 6.25
C ALA A 93 1.43 19.56 6.89
N ILE A 94 0.75 20.70 6.85
CA ILE A 94 1.19 21.93 7.49
C ILE A 94 0.06 22.47 8.35
N ASP A 95 0.42 23.13 9.44
CA ASP A 95 -0.52 23.79 10.32
C ASP A 95 -0.22 25.30 10.40
N ASN A 96 -1.21 26.12 10.73
CA ASN A 96 -1.02 27.57 10.91
C ASN A 96 -0.41 27.93 12.26
N CYS A 97 -0.36 26.99 13.20
CA CYS A 97 0.31 27.11 14.48
C CYS A 97 1.63 26.32 14.47
N PRO A 98 2.66 26.80 15.22
CA PRO A 98 3.90 26.06 15.37
C PRO A 98 3.66 24.81 16.21
N GLY A 99 4.22 23.69 15.78
CA GLY A 99 4.10 22.41 16.46
C GLY A 99 4.31 21.26 15.48
N ASP A 100 4.46 20.06 16.02
CA ASP A 100 4.53 18.86 15.21
C ASP A 100 3.14 18.47 14.72
N VAL A 101 3.04 18.14 13.43
CA VAL A 101 1.83 17.55 12.85
C VAL A 101 2.06 16.05 12.69
N THR A 102 1.18 15.26 13.28
CA THR A 102 1.21 13.80 13.16
C THR A 102 0.42 13.37 11.92
N LEU A 103 1.01 12.52 11.09
CA LEU A 103 0.35 11.91 9.94
C LEU A 103 0.06 10.43 10.22
N SER A 104 -1.16 10.02 9.94
CA SER A 104 -1.59 8.61 10.02
C SER A 104 -2.29 8.23 8.72
N CYS A 105 -1.74 7.23 8.03
CA CYS A 105 -2.25 6.76 6.75
C CYS A 105 -2.50 5.25 6.76
N VAL A 106 -3.56 4.83 6.07
CA VAL A 106 -3.92 3.41 5.89
C VAL A 106 -4.19 3.16 4.41
N PRO A 107 -3.52 2.16 3.78
CA PRO A 107 -2.39 1.38 4.29
C PRO A 107 -1.16 2.25 4.57
N ALA A 108 -0.30 1.84 5.52
CA ALA A 108 0.87 2.61 5.92
C ALA A 108 1.94 2.66 4.81
N ASN A 109 2.76 3.71 4.81
CA ASN A 109 3.82 3.85 3.82
C ASN A 109 4.85 2.72 3.98
N GLY A 110 5.19 2.04 2.89
CA GLY A 110 6.07 0.87 2.89
C GLY A 110 5.41 -0.45 3.29
N SER A 111 4.08 -0.50 3.47
CA SER A 111 3.37 -1.75 3.73
C SER A 111 3.16 -2.58 2.46
N LEU A 112 2.94 -3.89 2.62
CA LEU A 112 2.50 -4.79 1.56
C LEU A 112 0.97 -4.69 1.42
N VAL A 113 0.50 -4.63 0.17
CA VAL A 113 -0.91 -4.62 -0.19
C VAL A 113 -1.16 -5.51 -1.41
N PRO A 114 -2.36 -6.08 -1.56
CA PRO A 114 -2.67 -7.02 -2.65
C PRO A 114 -2.57 -6.36 -4.03
N VAL A 115 -2.40 -7.21 -5.06
CA VAL A 115 -2.53 -6.79 -6.46
C VAL A 115 -3.85 -6.05 -6.72
N GLY A 116 -3.79 -5.03 -7.57
CA GLY A 116 -4.92 -4.17 -7.92
C GLY A 116 -4.85 -2.77 -7.32
N ASP A 117 -5.98 -2.08 -7.35
CA ASP A 117 -6.09 -0.70 -6.88
C ASP A 117 -6.33 -0.66 -5.37
N ASN A 118 -5.39 -0.05 -4.65
CA ASN A 118 -5.42 0.09 -3.20
C ASN A 118 -5.64 1.55 -2.82
N ARG A 119 -6.72 1.82 -2.09
CA ARG A 119 -7.05 3.17 -1.63
C ARG A 119 -6.25 3.50 -0.37
N VAL A 120 -5.63 4.69 -0.37
CA VAL A 120 -4.89 5.24 0.77
C VAL A 120 -5.68 6.40 1.37
N ASP A 121 -6.01 6.29 2.64
CA ASP A 121 -6.65 7.33 3.44
C ASP A 121 -5.67 7.86 4.48
N CYS A 122 -5.51 9.18 4.54
CA CYS A 122 -4.61 9.84 5.47
C CYS A 122 -5.34 10.88 6.32
N THR A 123 -4.93 10.98 7.58
CA THR A 123 -5.38 11.99 8.53
C THR A 123 -4.17 12.69 9.15
N ALA A 124 -4.21 14.01 9.17
CA ALA A 124 -3.25 14.86 9.87
C ALA A 124 -3.84 15.33 11.19
N THR A 125 -3.04 15.40 12.26
CA THR A 125 -3.45 15.87 13.59
C THR A 125 -2.38 16.78 14.18
N ASP A 126 -2.78 17.97 14.63
CA ASP A 126 -1.89 18.94 15.28
C ASP A 126 -1.69 18.65 16.78
N VAL A 127 -0.89 19.50 17.44
CA VAL A 127 -0.63 19.47 18.88
C VAL A 127 -1.84 19.86 19.74
N ALA A 128 -2.82 20.56 19.18
CA ALA A 128 -4.08 20.90 19.83
C ALA A 128 -5.11 19.75 19.76
N GLY A 129 -4.79 18.68 19.01
CA GLY A 129 -5.63 17.51 18.79
C GLY A 129 -6.70 17.72 17.72
N LEU A 130 -6.63 18.78 16.91
CA LEU A 130 -7.52 18.97 15.79
C LEU A 130 -7.02 18.16 14.60
N ALA A 131 -7.96 17.56 13.87
CA ALA A 131 -7.63 16.60 12.82
C ALA A 131 -8.38 16.90 11.52
N GLN A 132 -7.69 16.65 10.40
CA GLN A 132 -8.21 16.78 9.05
C GLN A 132 -7.86 15.54 8.24
N SER A 133 -8.86 14.93 7.61
CA SER A 133 -8.66 13.83 6.66
C SER A 133 -8.50 14.38 5.23
N GLY A 134 -7.56 13.81 4.49
CA GLY A 134 -7.35 14.13 3.08
C GLY A 134 -8.36 13.43 2.16
N THR A 135 -8.46 13.90 0.92
CA THR A 135 -9.21 13.20 -0.13
C THR A 135 -8.37 12.01 -0.59
N GLY A 136 -8.60 10.83 -0.01
CA GLY A 136 -7.76 9.64 -0.25
C GLY A 136 -7.47 9.36 -1.73
N PHE A 137 -6.31 8.76 -1.99
CA PHE A 137 -5.74 8.53 -3.32
C PHE A 137 -5.56 7.04 -3.58
N TRP A 138 -5.15 6.67 -4.80
CA TRP A 138 -4.99 5.27 -5.19
C TRP A 138 -3.52 4.94 -5.48
N VAL A 139 -3.13 3.73 -5.09
CA VAL A 139 -1.86 3.10 -5.48
C VAL A 139 -2.20 1.78 -6.15
N THR A 140 -1.70 1.59 -7.37
CA THR A 140 -1.98 0.37 -8.14
C THR A 140 -0.80 -0.58 -8.03
N VAL A 141 -1.04 -1.78 -7.51
CA VAL A 141 -0.08 -2.89 -7.55
C VAL A 141 -0.36 -3.70 -8.80
N ARG A 142 0.63 -3.86 -9.66
CA ARG A 142 0.58 -4.71 -10.84
C ARG A 142 1.44 -5.94 -10.63
N ASP A 143 0.96 -7.05 -11.12
CA ASP A 143 1.69 -8.29 -11.12
C ASP A 143 2.34 -8.50 -12.50
N HIS A 144 3.64 -8.81 -12.47
CA HIS A 144 4.52 -8.89 -13.64
C HIS A 144 5.35 -10.18 -13.64
N GLU A 145 5.17 -11.03 -12.63
CA GLU A 145 5.83 -12.33 -12.57
C GLU A 145 5.04 -13.31 -13.46
N ASN A 146 5.76 -14.18 -14.17
CA ASN A 146 5.11 -15.14 -15.05
C ASN A 146 4.79 -16.42 -14.27
N PRO A 147 3.73 -17.15 -14.67
CA PRO A 147 3.50 -18.49 -14.16
C PRO A 147 4.69 -19.40 -14.43
N VAL A 148 4.84 -20.42 -13.60
CA VAL A 148 5.88 -21.45 -13.72
C VAL A 148 5.22 -22.82 -13.74
N PHE A 149 5.58 -23.64 -14.72
CA PHE A 149 5.21 -25.06 -14.73
C PHE A 149 6.01 -25.81 -13.67
N ASP A 150 5.32 -26.39 -12.69
CA ASP A 150 5.91 -27.24 -11.65
C ASP A 150 4.94 -28.38 -11.27
N PRO A 151 5.29 -29.64 -11.59
CA PRO A 151 6.45 -30.04 -12.38
C PRO A 151 6.33 -29.59 -13.84
N VAL A 152 7.49 -29.44 -14.50
CA VAL A 152 7.54 -29.33 -15.98
C VAL A 152 6.98 -30.64 -16.56
N PRO A 153 6.03 -30.59 -17.51
CA PRO A 153 5.49 -31.78 -18.15
C PRO A 153 6.59 -32.69 -18.75
N ASP A 154 6.61 -33.95 -18.33
CA ASP A 154 7.55 -34.96 -18.80
C ASP A 154 7.10 -35.59 -20.14
N ASP A 155 8.07 -36.18 -20.84
CA ASP A 155 7.78 -37.01 -22.02
C ASP A 155 7.06 -38.31 -21.62
N VAL A 156 5.99 -38.64 -22.34
CA VAL A 156 5.19 -39.84 -22.09
C VAL A 156 5.34 -40.83 -23.24
N THR A 157 5.78 -42.05 -22.93
CA THR A 157 5.82 -43.15 -23.90
C THR A 157 4.82 -44.23 -23.50
N VAL A 158 3.89 -44.56 -24.39
CA VAL A 158 2.91 -45.64 -24.21
C VAL A 158 2.92 -46.58 -25.41
N THR A 159 2.33 -47.77 -25.28
CA THR A 159 2.02 -48.64 -26.42
C THR A 159 0.63 -48.31 -26.96
N ASN A 160 0.41 -48.45 -28.26
CA ASN A 160 -0.93 -48.36 -28.84
C ASN A 160 -1.86 -49.44 -28.26
N ASP A 161 -3.17 -49.17 -28.30
CA ASP A 161 -4.19 -50.12 -27.88
C ASP A 161 -4.32 -51.28 -28.88
N PRO A 162 -4.64 -52.50 -28.43
CA PRO A 162 -4.83 -53.66 -29.32
C PRO A 162 -5.84 -53.37 -30.44
N GLY A 163 -5.40 -53.54 -31.69
CA GLY A 163 -6.25 -53.30 -32.87
C GLY A 163 -6.46 -51.82 -33.24
N GLN A 164 -5.77 -50.87 -32.58
CA GLN A 164 -5.84 -49.43 -32.87
C GLN A 164 -4.47 -48.88 -33.27
N CYS A 165 -4.41 -47.88 -34.15
CA CYS A 165 -3.16 -47.17 -34.48
C CYS A 165 -2.92 -45.97 -33.55
N GLY A 166 -3.20 -46.12 -32.25
CA GLY A 166 -3.04 -45.08 -31.25
C GLY A 166 -3.37 -45.59 -29.85
N ALA A 167 -3.18 -44.75 -28.84
CA ALA A 167 -3.58 -45.00 -27.47
C ALA A 167 -4.06 -43.71 -26.81
N ALA A 168 -4.98 -43.82 -25.85
CA ALA A 168 -5.26 -42.72 -24.94
C ALA A 168 -4.04 -42.46 -24.04
N VAL A 169 -3.65 -41.19 -23.88
CA VAL A 169 -2.51 -40.81 -23.05
C VAL A 169 -2.93 -39.79 -22.02
N ASP A 170 -2.73 -40.15 -20.75
CA ASP A 170 -2.85 -39.24 -19.63
C ASP A 170 -1.50 -38.58 -19.32
N TYR A 171 -1.52 -37.27 -19.11
CA TYR A 171 -0.37 -36.51 -18.64
C TYR A 171 -0.83 -35.37 -17.74
N VAL A 172 0.10 -34.84 -16.96
CA VAL A 172 -0.16 -33.76 -16.01
C VAL A 172 0.56 -32.51 -16.50
N ALA A 173 -0.18 -31.40 -16.57
CA ALA A 173 0.36 -30.09 -16.85
C ALA A 173 -0.22 -29.09 -15.84
N ASN A 174 0.59 -28.74 -14.84
CA ASN A 174 0.22 -27.80 -13.80
C ASN A 174 1.19 -26.61 -13.85
N ALA A 175 0.65 -25.42 -13.62
CA ALA A 175 1.45 -24.22 -13.43
C ALA A 175 0.95 -23.47 -12.19
N ALA A 176 1.89 -22.82 -11.51
CA ALA A 176 1.65 -21.98 -10.36
C ALA A 176 2.25 -20.59 -10.61
N ASP A 177 1.75 -19.61 -9.90
CA ASP A 177 2.22 -18.23 -9.99
C ASP A 177 2.21 -17.62 -8.58
N ASN A 178 2.90 -16.50 -8.38
CA ASN A 178 2.85 -15.76 -7.11
C ASN A 178 1.41 -15.29 -6.79
N CYS A 179 0.59 -15.07 -7.82
CA CYS A 179 -0.83 -14.75 -7.72
C CYS A 179 -1.75 -15.92 -8.12
N PRO A 180 -2.95 -16.05 -7.51
CA PRO A 180 -3.91 -17.06 -7.89
C PRO A 180 -4.53 -16.74 -9.27
N GLY A 181 -5.10 -17.77 -9.91
CA GLY A 181 -5.85 -17.60 -11.16
C GLY A 181 -5.13 -18.03 -12.44
N VAL A 182 -4.06 -18.80 -12.32
CA VAL A 182 -3.39 -19.42 -13.46
C VAL A 182 -4.33 -20.35 -14.22
N GLN A 183 -4.39 -20.18 -15.54
CA GLN A 183 -5.07 -21.06 -16.48
C GLN A 183 -4.05 -21.75 -17.37
N VAL A 184 -4.16 -23.08 -17.51
CA VAL A 184 -3.31 -23.89 -18.39
C VAL A 184 -4.15 -24.43 -19.55
N VAL A 185 -3.65 -24.25 -20.77
CA VAL A 185 -4.27 -24.76 -22.00
C VAL A 185 -3.20 -25.49 -22.83
N CYS A 186 -3.47 -26.73 -23.20
CA CYS A 186 -2.56 -27.56 -24.01
C CYS A 186 -3.09 -27.73 -25.43
N SER A 187 -2.18 -27.93 -26.40
CA SER A 187 -2.50 -28.13 -27.82
C SER A 187 -3.32 -29.39 -28.10
N GLN A 188 -3.23 -30.36 -27.21
CA GLN A 188 -4.08 -31.54 -27.11
C GLN A 188 -4.50 -31.70 -25.64
N GLU A 189 -5.58 -32.40 -25.33
CA GLU A 189 -6.04 -32.60 -23.93
C GLU A 189 -5.56 -33.96 -23.39
N SER A 190 -5.27 -34.02 -22.08
CA SER A 190 -4.97 -35.28 -21.39
C SER A 190 -6.15 -36.25 -21.50
N GLY A 191 -5.85 -37.53 -21.67
CA GLY A 191 -6.85 -38.60 -21.83
C GLY A 191 -7.38 -38.74 -23.26
N THR A 192 -6.98 -37.87 -24.19
CA THR A 192 -7.33 -38.02 -25.61
C THR A 192 -6.44 -39.06 -26.31
N THR A 193 -6.90 -39.57 -27.46
CA THR A 193 -6.15 -40.54 -28.25
C THR A 193 -5.05 -39.88 -29.07
N PHE A 194 -3.82 -40.39 -28.91
CA PHE A 194 -2.66 -40.02 -29.71
C PHE A 194 -2.38 -41.13 -30.73
N SER A 195 -2.12 -40.75 -31.98
CA SER A 195 -1.73 -41.72 -33.02
C SER A 195 -0.32 -42.25 -32.79
N VAL A 196 -0.02 -43.45 -33.29
CA VAL A 196 1.34 -43.99 -33.27
C VAL A 196 2.32 -43.01 -33.95
N GLY A 197 3.43 -42.72 -33.28
CA GLY A 197 4.39 -41.70 -33.68
C GLY A 197 4.82 -40.83 -32.52
N THR A 198 5.45 -39.69 -32.80
CA THR A 198 5.77 -38.66 -31.81
C THR A 198 4.85 -37.47 -32.04
N THR A 199 4.13 -37.06 -31.00
CA THR A 199 3.30 -35.86 -30.98
C THR A 199 3.88 -34.89 -29.95
N THR A 200 4.19 -33.67 -30.35
CA THR A 200 4.57 -32.61 -29.41
C THR A 200 3.31 -31.97 -28.84
N VAL A 201 3.20 -31.97 -27.51
CA VAL A 201 2.15 -31.27 -26.79
C VAL A 201 2.74 -29.99 -26.21
N THR A 202 2.20 -28.84 -26.63
CA THR A 202 2.57 -27.52 -26.11
C THR A 202 1.49 -27.06 -25.15
N CYS A 203 1.87 -26.76 -23.91
CA CYS A 203 0.99 -26.21 -22.89
C CYS A 203 1.36 -24.75 -22.59
N ASN A 204 0.36 -23.88 -22.56
CA ASN A 204 0.51 -22.46 -22.23
C ASN A 204 -0.22 -22.17 -20.91
N ALA A 205 0.50 -21.54 -19.98
CA ALA A 205 -0.04 -20.99 -18.75
C ALA A 205 -0.23 -19.47 -18.92
N THR A 206 -1.35 -18.94 -18.42
CA THR A 206 -1.63 -17.50 -18.33
C THR A 206 -2.22 -17.20 -16.96
N ASP A 207 -1.65 -16.26 -16.21
CA ASP A 207 -2.23 -15.80 -14.93
C ASP A 207 -3.40 -14.81 -15.14
N ALA A 208 -3.97 -14.34 -14.03
CA ALA A 208 -5.04 -13.35 -14.02
C ALA A 208 -4.60 -11.94 -14.47
N SER A 209 -3.30 -11.64 -14.38
CA SER A 209 -2.66 -10.38 -14.76
C SER A 209 -2.30 -10.33 -16.25
N GLY A 210 -2.37 -11.47 -16.94
CA GLY A 210 -2.05 -11.66 -18.34
C GLY A 210 -0.60 -12.05 -18.61
N ASN A 211 0.22 -12.33 -17.59
CA ASN A 211 1.58 -12.84 -17.80
C ASN A 211 1.53 -14.32 -18.21
N LYS A 212 2.58 -14.79 -18.91
CA LYS A 212 2.52 -16.02 -19.72
C LYS A 212 3.76 -16.86 -19.59
N ALA A 213 3.56 -18.17 -19.57
CA ALA A 213 4.62 -19.16 -19.73
C ALA A 213 4.18 -20.29 -20.66
N SER A 214 5.15 -20.93 -21.32
CA SER A 214 4.92 -22.07 -22.22
C SER A 214 5.85 -23.20 -21.85
N SER A 215 5.35 -24.43 -21.90
CA SER A 215 6.13 -25.66 -21.77
C SER A 215 5.77 -26.65 -22.87
N GLU A 216 6.74 -27.48 -23.26
CA GLU A 216 6.55 -28.53 -24.26
C GLU A 216 6.86 -29.89 -23.64
N SER A 217 6.12 -30.91 -24.06
CA SER A 217 6.39 -32.33 -23.76
C SER A 217 6.14 -33.17 -25.01
N PHE A 218 6.77 -34.35 -25.08
CA PHE A 218 6.59 -35.29 -26.18
C PHE A 218 5.74 -36.50 -25.74
N VAL A 219 4.69 -36.80 -26.50
CA VAL A 219 3.90 -38.02 -26.35
C VAL A 219 4.24 -38.98 -27.48
N VAL A 220 4.63 -40.21 -27.15
CA VAL A 220 5.08 -41.22 -28.12
C VAL A 220 4.33 -42.54 -27.96
N PRO A 221 3.19 -42.74 -28.64
CA PRO A 221 2.57 -44.06 -28.75
C PRO A 221 3.38 -44.93 -29.72
N ARG A 222 3.84 -46.10 -29.25
CA ARG A 222 4.64 -47.06 -30.03
C ARG A 222 3.79 -48.27 -30.45
N PRO A 223 4.09 -48.89 -31.61
CA PRO A 223 3.38 -50.07 -32.06
C PRO A 223 3.59 -51.26 -31.11
N PHE A 224 2.54 -52.04 -30.92
CA PHE A 224 2.51 -53.23 -30.07
C PHE A 224 3.44 -54.28 -30.67
N SER A 225 4.57 -54.54 -30.01
CA SER A 225 5.47 -55.60 -30.43
C SER A 225 4.92 -56.93 -29.94
N THR A 226 4.10 -57.57 -30.78
CA THR A 226 3.76 -58.98 -30.57
C THR A 226 4.99 -59.79 -30.97
N ILE A 227 5.81 -60.25 -30.01
CA ILE A 227 6.69 -61.38 -30.28
C ILE A 227 5.78 -62.61 -30.39
N ILE A 228 5.22 -62.85 -31.58
CA ILE A 228 4.69 -64.17 -31.90
C ILE A 228 5.91 -65.05 -32.18
N SER A 229 6.36 -65.79 -31.17
CA SER A 229 7.23 -66.95 -31.35
C SER A 229 6.43 -68.05 -32.06
N ASN A 230 6.17 -67.87 -33.35
CA ASN A 230 5.83 -68.97 -34.25
C ASN A 230 7.13 -69.40 -34.92
N VAL A 231 7.93 -70.20 -34.21
CA VAL A 231 8.85 -71.11 -34.88
C VAL A 231 8.00 -72.29 -35.33
N PRO A 232 7.76 -72.50 -36.64
CA PRO A 232 7.19 -73.74 -37.10
C PRO A 232 8.24 -74.82 -36.86
N VAL A 233 7.98 -75.75 -35.95
CA VAL A 233 8.72 -77.02 -35.92
C VAL A 233 8.26 -77.82 -37.13
N ALA A 234 8.95 -77.62 -38.25
CA ALA A 234 8.99 -78.61 -39.31
C ALA A 234 9.88 -79.76 -38.84
N VAL A 235 9.30 -80.91 -38.55
CA VAL A 235 10.04 -82.19 -38.56
C VAL A 235 9.52 -82.98 -39.73
N ALA A 236 10.33 -83.03 -40.78
CA ALA A 236 10.30 -84.08 -41.78
C ALA A 236 11.17 -85.23 -41.25
N VAL A 237 10.60 -86.43 -41.12
CA VAL A 237 10.93 -87.68 -41.84
C VAL A 237 9.76 -88.64 -41.63
#